data_AF-A0A832B7T1-F1
#
_entry.id   AF-A0A832B7T1-F1
#
_cell.length_a   1.000
_cell.length_b   1.000
_cell.length_c   1.000
_cell.angle_alpha   90.00
_cell.angle_beta   90.00
_cell.angle_gamma   90.00
#
_symmetry.space_group_name_H-M   'P 1'
#
loop_
_entity.id
_entity.type
_entity.pdbx_description
1 polymer ?
#
loop_
_entity_poly.entity_id
_entity_poly.type
_entity_poly.pdbx_seq_one_letter_code
_entity_poly.pdbx_strand_id
1 'polypeptide(L)'
;MFGIHKKHSKEQELEFEHKANPAQCCDDAISTKPVPSKLALLHGFIAGFGFGAFALIIYTVLSPAMHSAWLGWLPGALFGLGTMTMQIAFGSFFGGYMRKMKRLTERGIKFVAVYMSTFVLKYGGVAFILGGLLILAFPQVLGFAINTGIKIHNLDSLGIGFFLVIISVVVIGIIGYYNAMKDVNRLGYITAGAAPAVTAAKK
;
A
#
# COMPACT_ATOMS: atom_id res chain seq x y z
N MET A 1 -1.64 -20.31 14.65
CA MET A 1 -2.54 -19.28 15.21
C MET A 1 -2.77 -18.09 14.26
N PHE A 2 -2.30 -18.15 13.00
CA PHE A 2 -2.44 -17.08 11.99
C PHE A 2 -3.02 -17.60 10.66
N GLY A 3 -4.04 -18.46 10.70
CA GLY A 3 -4.69 -18.96 9.48
C GLY A 3 -5.91 -18.09 9.15
N ILE A 4 -6.00 -17.59 7.91
CA ILE A 4 -7.21 -16.94 7.37
C ILE A 4 -8.37 -17.93 7.34
N HIS A 5 -8.05 -19.21 7.06
CA HIS A 5 -8.96 -20.35 7.08
C HIS A 5 -8.64 -21.33 8.22
N LYS A 6 -9.63 -22.13 8.60
CA LYS A 6 -9.48 -23.21 9.59
C LYS A 6 -8.49 -24.23 9.02
N LYS A 7 -7.57 -24.74 9.85
CA LYS A 7 -6.58 -25.74 9.41
C LYS A 7 -7.29 -26.96 8.80
N HIS A 8 -6.85 -27.40 7.63
CA HIS A 8 -7.39 -28.52 6.84
C HIS A 8 -8.82 -28.29 6.30
N SER A 9 -9.21 -27.03 6.10
CA SER A 9 -10.46 -26.73 5.41
C SER A 9 -10.26 -26.80 3.90
N LYS A 10 -11.33 -27.15 3.18
CA LYS A 10 -11.34 -27.22 1.71
C LYS A 10 -10.96 -25.87 1.09
N GLU A 11 -11.33 -24.77 1.74
CA GLU A 11 -10.98 -23.41 1.32
C GLU A 11 -9.46 -23.14 1.47
N GLN A 12 -8.83 -23.65 2.53
CA GLN A 12 -7.38 -23.55 2.71
C GLN A 12 -6.61 -24.36 1.67
N GLU A 13 -7.07 -25.56 1.36
CA GLU A 13 -6.50 -26.40 0.30
C GLU A 13 -6.61 -25.71 -1.07
N LEU A 14 -7.77 -25.13 -1.39
CA LEU A 14 -7.98 -24.42 -2.64
C LEU A 14 -7.14 -23.13 -2.75
N GLU A 15 -6.83 -22.47 -1.63
CA GLU A 15 -5.92 -21.32 -1.57
C GLU A 15 -4.45 -21.75 -1.80
N PHE A 16 -4.00 -22.82 -1.12
CA PHE A 16 -2.64 -23.36 -1.26
C PHE A 16 -2.40 -24.01 -2.63
N GLU A 17 -3.43 -24.59 -3.23
CA GLU A 17 -3.39 -25.11 -4.60
C GLU A 17 -3.60 -24.01 -5.65
N HIS A 18 -3.78 -22.75 -5.24
CA HIS A 18 -3.99 -21.58 -6.10
C HIS A 18 -5.21 -21.68 -7.03
N LYS A 19 -6.20 -22.51 -6.67
CA LYS A 19 -7.44 -22.74 -7.43
C LYS A 19 -8.56 -21.77 -7.06
N ALA A 20 -8.51 -21.21 -5.86
CA ALA A 20 -9.45 -20.19 -5.41
C ALA A 20 -8.70 -19.01 -4.80
N ASN A 21 -9.02 -17.80 -5.25
CA ASN A 21 -8.58 -16.59 -4.57
C ASN A 21 -9.64 -16.19 -3.54
N PRO A 22 -9.30 -16.00 -2.25
CA PRO A 22 -10.25 -15.57 -1.20
C PRO A 22 -11.05 -14.31 -1.57
N ALA A 23 -10.54 -13.54 -2.54
CA ALA A 23 -11.15 -12.36 -3.10
C ALA A 23 -12.34 -12.61 -4.07
N GLN A 24 -12.73 -13.85 -4.38
CA GLN A 24 -13.59 -14.16 -5.54
C GLN A 24 -15.11 -14.32 -5.30
N CYS A 25 -15.68 -13.94 -4.16
CA CYS A 25 -17.14 -13.98 -4.02
C CYS A 25 -17.80 -12.61 -4.30
N CYS A 26 -18.39 -12.50 -5.50
CA CYS A 26 -19.46 -11.57 -5.94
C CYS A 26 -19.11 -10.26 -6.68
N ASP A 27 -20.02 -9.94 -7.62
CA ASP A 27 -20.05 -8.79 -8.52
C ASP A 27 -20.22 -7.47 -7.75
N ASP A 28 -19.21 -6.61 -7.81
CA ASP A 28 -19.23 -5.28 -7.25
C ASP A 28 -18.95 -4.23 -8.36
N ALA A 29 -19.46 -3.01 -8.20
CA ALA A 29 -19.39 -1.91 -9.18
C ALA A 29 -17.97 -1.40 -9.52
N ILE A 30 -16.93 -1.91 -8.85
CA ILE A 30 -15.52 -1.67 -9.15
C ILE A 30 -14.97 -2.99 -9.69
N SER A 31 -14.31 -2.96 -10.86
CA SER A 31 -13.72 -4.15 -11.50
C SER A 31 -12.98 -5.02 -10.48
N THR A 32 -13.64 -6.08 -10.05
CA THR A 32 -13.12 -7.03 -9.05
C THR A 32 -12.14 -8.03 -9.68
N LYS A 33 -11.75 -7.79 -10.96
CA LYS A 33 -10.77 -8.60 -11.69
C LYS A 33 -9.62 -8.94 -10.75
N PRO A 34 -9.31 -10.24 -10.61
CA PRO A 34 -8.33 -10.68 -9.64
C PRO A 34 -7.01 -9.98 -9.95
N VAL A 35 -6.44 -9.30 -8.96
CA VAL A 35 -5.06 -8.82 -9.07
C VAL A 35 -4.21 -10.09 -9.23
N PRO A 36 -3.48 -10.25 -10.36
CA PRO A 36 -2.71 -11.46 -10.56
C PRO A 36 -1.67 -11.58 -9.45
N SER A 37 -1.79 -12.62 -8.62
CA SER A 37 -0.94 -12.81 -7.42
C SER A 37 0.54 -12.85 -7.77
N LYS A 38 0.89 -13.44 -8.93
CA LYS A 38 2.25 -13.43 -9.48
C LYS A 38 2.76 -12.02 -9.77
N LEU A 39 1.92 -11.15 -10.30
CA LEU A 39 2.29 -9.77 -10.62
C LEU A 39 2.38 -8.92 -9.34
N ALA A 40 1.48 -9.12 -8.37
CA ALA A 40 1.59 -8.49 -7.06
C ALA A 40 2.87 -8.91 -6.32
N LEU A 41 3.22 -10.20 -6.35
CA LEU A 41 4.45 -10.72 -5.77
C LEU A 41 5.68 -10.15 -6.49
N LEU A 42 5.71 -10.19 -7.82
CA LEU A 42 6.82 -9.64 -8.62
C LEU A 42 6.99 -8.14 -8.36
N HIS A 43 5.90 -7.38 -8.37
CA HIS A 43 5.93 -5.95 -8.09
C HIS A 43 6.43 -5.68 -6.66
N GLY A 44 5.88 -6.38 -5.66
CA GLY A 44 6.31 -6.25 -4.26
C GLY A 44 7.78 -6.60 -4.06
N PHE A 45 8.27 -7.64 -4.76
CA PHE A 45 9.67 -8.02 -4.73
C PHE A 45 10.57 -6.93 -5.35
N ILE A 46 10.26 -6.44 -6.55
CA ILE A 46 11.04 -5.38 -7.23
C ILE A 46 11.00 -4.07 -6.43
N ALA A 47 9.82 -3.67 -5.97
CA ALA A 47 9.63 -2.45 -5.19
C ALA A 47 10.31 -2.53 -3.82
N GLY A 48 10.33 -3.71 -3.20
CA GLY A 48 11.00 -3.94 -1.92
C GLY A 48 12.52 -4.00 -2.04
N PHE A 49 13.04 -4.67 -3.06
CA PHE A 49 14.48 -4.99 -3.15
C PHE A 49 15.31 -4.09 -4.05
N GLY A 50 14.74 -3.14 -4.80
CA GLY A 50 15.65 -2.37 -5.66
C GLY A 50 15.18 -1.28 -6.60
N PHE A 51 13.95 -0.78 -6.53
CA PHE A 51 13.56 0.30 -7.45
C PHE A 51 12.80 1.43 -6.75
N GLY A 52 13.48 2.56 -6.53
CA GLY A 52 12.90 3.76 -5.92
C GLY A 52 13.94 4.78 -5.43
N ALA A 53 13.48 5.95 -5.01
CA ALA A 53 14.36 7.05 -4.56
C ALA A 53 15.27 6.67 -3.37
N PHE A 54 14.81 5.79 -2.48
CA PHE A 54 15.61 5.30 -1.35
C PHE A 54 16.67 4.26 -1.77
N ALA A 55 16.46 3.52 -2.86
CA ALA A 55 17.43 2.56 -3.37
C ALA A 55 18.66 3.23 -4.03
N LEU A 56 18.52 4.49 -4.49
CA LEU A 56 19.65 5.27 -5.01
C LEU A 56 20.79 5.38 -3.99
N ILE A 57 20.50 5.66 -2.72
CA ILE A 57 21.53 5.72 -1.67
C ILE A 57 22.21 4.37 -1.47
N ILE A 58 21.43 3.28 -1.56
CA ILE A 58 21.97 1.92 -1.44
C ILE A 58 22.98 1.65 -2.55
N TYR A 59 22.66 2.02 -3.79
CA TYR A 59 23.51 1.73 -4.95
C TYR A 59 24.68 2.69 -5.11
N THR A 60 24.51 3.96 -4.74
CA THR A 60 25.51 5.01 -5.01
C THR A 60 26.38 5.33 -3.80
N VAL A 61 25.94 4.98 -2.59
CA VAL A 61 26.66 5.31 -1.35
C VAL A 61 26.98 4.05 -0.56
N LEU A 62 25.97 3.28 -0.15
CA LEU A 62 26.18 2.19 0.81
C LEU A 62 26.91 0.99 0.19
N SER A 63 26.47 0.52 -0.98
CA SER A 63 27.11 -0.61 -1.66
C SER A 63 28.56 -0.28 -2.08
N PRO A 64 28.87 0.90 -2.66
CA PRO A 64 30.25 1.28 -2.97
C PRO A 64 31.14 1.50 -1.74
N ALA A 65 30.56 1.87 -0.60
CA ALA A 65 31.30 2.04 0.65
C ALA A 65 31.63 0.71 1.36
N MET A 66 31.15 -0.43 0.86
CA MET A 66 31.50 -1.74 1.42
C MET A 66 32.95 -2.10 1.06
N HIS A 67 33.70 -2.59 2.05
CA HIS A 67 35.11 -2.96 1.92
C HIS A 67 35.41 -4.08 0.90
N SER A 68 34.38 -4.77 0.37
CA SER A 68 34.56 -5.78 -0.68
C SER A 68 33.32 -5.87 -1.58
N ALA A 69 33.56 -6.23 -2.85
CA ALA A 69 32.49 -6.45 -3.83
C ALA A 69 31.54 -7.58 -3.41
N TRP A 70 32.04 -8.58 -2.67
CA TRP A 70 31.22 -9.67 -2.13
C TRP A 70 30.23 -9.20 -1.06
N LEU A 71 30.45 -8.04 -0.43
CA LEU A 71 29.55 -7.46 0.55
C LEU A 71 28.63 -6.39 -0.04
N GLY A 72 28.82 -5.98 -1.29
CA GLY A 72 28.03 -4.92 -1.92
C GLY A 72 26.53 -5.22 -2.05
N TRP A 73 26.15 -6.51 -2.13
CA TRP A 73 24.74 -6.91 -2.18
C TRP A 73 24.04 -6.81 -0.81
N LEU A 74 24.80 -6.81 0.30
CA LEU A 74 24.25 -6.92 1.65
C LEU A 74 23.36 -5.73 2.04
N PRO A 75 23.74 -4.46 1.79
CA PRO A 75 22.84 -3.32 2.03
C PRO A 75 21.48 -3.45 1.33
N GLY A 76 21.48 -3.89 0.06
CA GLY A 76 20.25 -4.10 -0.70
C GLY A 76 19.38 -5.24 -0.15
N ALA A 77 19.98 -6.35 0.22
CA ALA A 77 19.26 -7.48 0.81
C ALA A 77 18.64 -7.13 2.17
N LEU A 78 19.36 -6.43 3.04
CA LEU A 78 18.84 -5.99 4.35
C LEU A 78 17.70 -4.99 4.18
N PHE A 79 17.82 -4.05 3.24
CA PHE A 79 16.75 -3.11 2.92
C PHE A 79 15.49 -3.83 2.40
N GLY A 80 15.65 -4.76 1.47
CA GLY A 80 14.54 -5.52 0.91
C GLY A 80 13.83 -6.40 1.93
N LEU A 81 14.60 -7.11 2.78
CA LEU A 81 14.05 -7.89 3.89
C LEU A 81 13.31 -6.99 4.89
N GLY A 82 13.89 -5.85 5.28
CA GLY A 82 13.23 -4.89 6.14
C GLY A 82 11.92 -4.37 5.56
N THR A 83 11.92 -4.06 4.25
CA THR A 83 10.72 -3.60 3.53
C THR A 83 9.65 -4.69 3.48
N MET A 84 10.02 -5.94 3.18
CA MET A 84 9.11 -7.09 3.18
C MET A 84 8.50 -7.29 4.57
N THR A 85 9.31 -7.26 5.63
CA THR A 85 8.84 -7.40 7.02
C THR A 85 7.83 -6.31 7.37
N MET A 86 8.12 -5.05 7.02
CA MET A 86 7.20 -3.94 7.27
C MET A 86 5.90 -4.07 6.48
N GLN A 87 5.95 -4.47 5.21
CA GLN A 87 4.74 -4.69 4.40
C GLN A 87 3.85 -5.80 4.99
N ILE A 88 4.45 -6.91 5.43
CA ILE A 88 3.72 -8.00 6.10
C ILE A 88 3.11 -7.50 7.41
N ALA A 89 3.87 -6.76 8.22
CA ALA A 89 3.41 -6.24 9.50
C ALA A 89 2.24 -5.25 9.33
N PHE A 90 2.39 -4.24 8.48
CA PHE A 90 1.35 -3.25 8.23
C PHE A 90 0.14 -3.86 7.52
N GLY A 91 0.33 -4.73 6.53
CA GLY A 91 -0.76 -5.42 5.84
C GLY A 91 -1.59 -6.26 6.81
N SER A 92 -0.92 -7.02 7.69
CA SER A 92 -1.58 -7.81 8.73
C SER A 92 -2.29 -6.93 9.75
N PHE A 93 -1.66 -5.82 10.17
CA PHE A 93 -2.25 -4.85 11.09
C PHE A 93 -3.52 -4.23 10.53
N PHE A 94 -3.48 -3.66 9.32
CA PHE A 94 -4.64 -3.01 8.71
C PHE A 94 -5.74 -4.00 8.37
N GLY A 95 -5.41 -5.19 7.86
CA GLY A 95 -6.38 -6.27 7.66
C GLY A 95 -7.08 -6.68 8.95
N GLY A 96 -6.30 -6.89 10.02
CA GLY A 96 -6.82 -7.20 11.35
C GLY A 96 -7.66 -6.07 11.95
N TYR A 97 -7.23 -4.82 11.80
CA TYR A 97 -7.95 -3.62 12.25
C TYR A 97 -9.31 -3.49 11.56
N MET A 98 -9.35 -3.63 10.23
CA MET A 98 -10.58 -3.57 9.45
C MET A 98 -11.56 -4.67 9.85
N ARG A 99 -11.07 -5.89 10.07
CA ARG A 99 -11.89 -7.02 10.50
C ARG A 99 -12.43 -6.87 11.93
N LYS A 100 -11.58 -6.46 12.88
CA LYS A 100 -11.94 -6.39 14.31
C LYS A 100 -12.63 -5.08 14.71
N MET A 101 -12.05 -3.94 14.36
CA MET A 101 -12.50 -2.62 14.84
C MET A 101 -13.61 -2.05 13.96
N LYS A 102 -13.51 -2.27 12.65
CA LYS A 102 -14.47 -1.73 11.68
C LYS A 102 -15.48 -2.76 11.20
N ARG A 103 -15.36 -4.01 11.66
CA ARG A 103 -16.33 -5.09 11.42
C ARG A 103 -16.63 -5.25 9.93
N LEU A 104 -15.65 -5.02 9.04
CA LEU A 104 -15.86 -5.25 7.62
C LEU A 104 -15.93 -6.74 7.32
N THR A 105 -16.76 -7.09 6.34
CA THR A 105 -16.73 -8.40 5.67
C THR A 105 -15.46 -8.52 4.83
N GLU A 106 -15.10 -9.74 4.42
CA GLU A 106 -13.97 -9.98 3.50
C GLU A 106 -14.12 -9.17 2.19
N ARG A 107 -15.36 -9.02 1.69
CA ARG A 107 -15.67 -8.16 0.54
C ARG A 107 -15.38 -6.69 0.82
N GLY A 108 -15.78 -6.21 1.99
CA GLY A 108 -15.49 -4.84 2.42
C GLY A 108 -13.99 -4.55 2.52
N ILE A 109 -13.21 -5.48 3.06
CA ILE A 109 -11.75 -5.37 3.15
C ILE A 109 -11.13 -5.30 1.74
N LYS A 110 -11.57 -6.17 0.82
CA LYS A 110 -11.11 -6.16 -0.58
C LYS A 110 -11.47 -4.85 -1.28
N PHE A 111 -12.71 -4.40 -1.12
CA PHE A 111 -13.19 -3.14 -1.70
C PHE A 111 -12.31 -1.98 -1.24
N VAL A 112 -12.09 -1.85 0.08
CA VAL A 112 -11.23 -0.79 0.64
C VAL A 112 -9.82 -0.91 0.08
N ALA A 113 -9.23 -2.10 0.04
CA ALA A 113 -7.87 -2.29 -0.47
C ALA A 113 -7.71 -1.84 -1.93
N VAL A 114 -8.63 -2.24 -2.82
CA VAL A 114 -8.60 -1.85 -4.24
C VAL A 114 -8.90 -0.37 -4.39
N TYR A 115 -9.95 0.14 -3.74
CA TYR A 115 -10.34 1.55 -3.78
C TYR A 115 -9.18 2.44 -3.32
N MET A 116 -8.56 2.12 -2.18
CA MET A 116 -7.43 2.87 -1.64
C MET A 116 -6.24 2.87 -2.58
N SER A 117 -5.90 1.71 -3.14
CA SER A 117 -4.78 1.58 -4.08
C SER A 117 -5.02 2.43 -5.32
N THR A 118 -6.23 2.38 -5.90
CA THR A 118 -6.60 3.20 -7.06
C THR A 118 -6.63 4.69 -6.72
N PHE A 119 -7.19 5.07 -5.58
CA PHE A 119 -7.34 6.46 -5.16
C PHE A 119 -5.98 7.10 -4.91
N VAL A 120 -5.13 6.46 -4.10
CA VAL A 120 -3.78 6.98 -3.79
C VAL A 120 -2.91 7.01 -5.04
N LEU A 121 -2.96 5.99 -5.90
CA LEU A 121 -2.15 6.00 -7.13
C LEU A 121 -2.59 7.10 -8.10
N LYS A 122 -3.90 7.28 -8.29
CA LYS A 122 -4.45 8.31 -9.19
C LYS A 122 -4.14 9.71 -8.70
N TYR A 123 -4.56 10.04 -7.48
CA TYR A 123 -4.44 11.41 -6.97
C TYR A 123 -3.02 11.71 -6.50
N GLY A 124 -2.30 10.72 -5.98
CA GLY A 124 -0.88 10.85 -5.69
C GLY A 124 -0.08 11.08 -6.97
N GLY A 125 -0.34 10.32 -8.03
CA GLY A 125 0.28 10.54 -9.33
C GLY A 125 0.06 11.97 -9.86
N VAL A 126 -1.17 12.49 -9.75
CA VAL A 126 -1.47 13.89 -10.09
C VAL A 126 -0.67 14.87 -9.21
N ALA A 127 -0.60 14.66 -7.90
CA ALA A 127 0.19 15.50 -7.00
C ALA A 127 1.68 15.52 -7.38
N PHE A 128 2.24 14.38 -7.77
CA PHE A 128 3.63 14.30 -8.24
C PHE A 128 3.85 15.00 -9.59
N ILE A 129 2.91 14.88 -10.53
CA ILE A 129 2.98 15.60 -11.81
C ILE A 129 2.98 17.11 -11.55
N LEU A 130 2.05 17.60 -10.72
CA LEU A 130 1.96 19.01 -10.37
C LEU A 130 3.21 19.50 -9.62
N GLY A 131 3.69 18.71 -8.66
CA GLY A 131 4.92 19.01 -7.92
C GLY A 131 6.14 19.08 -8.84
N GLY A 132 6.28 18.13 -9.78
CA GLY A 132 7.35 18.13 -10.78
C GLY A 132 7.29 19.35 -11.71
N LEU A 133 6.11 19.67 -12.24
CA LEU A 133 5.91 20.87 -13.07
C LEU A 133 6.24 22.16 -12.32
N LEU A 134 5.85 22.24 -11.05
CA LEU A 134 6.14 23.40 -10.19
C LEU A 134 7.65 23.56 -9.96
N ILE A 135 8.38 22.46 -9.71
CA ILE A 135 9.84 22.50 -9.57
C ILE A 135 10.53 22.91 -10.87
N LEU A 136 10.03 22.43 -12.02
CA LEU A 136 10.57 22.83 -13.33
C LEU A 136 10.35 24.31 -13.64
N ALA A 137 9.18 24.85 -13.29
CA ALA A 137 8.86 26.27 -13.48
C ALA A 137 9.57 27.18 -12.46
N PHE A 138 9.73 26.71 -11.22
CA PHE A 138 10.27 27.46 -10.09
C PHE A 138 11.34 26.63 -9.35
N PRO A 139 12.56 26.53 -9.90
CA PRO A 139 13.63 25.71 -9.31
C PRO A 139 14.06 26.22 -7.92
N GLN A 140 13.78 27.48 -7.60
CA GLN A 140 13.99 28.07 -6.27
C GLN A 140 13.30 27.29 -5.14
N VAL A 141 12.23 26.55 -5.46
CA VAL A 141 11.47 25.76 -4.48
C VAL A 141 12.28 24.59 -3.92
N LEU A 142 13.32 24.13 -4.64
CA LEU A 142 14.25 23.11 -4.13
C LEU A 142 15.09 23.61 -2.95
N GLY A 143 15.22 24.93 -2.77
CA GLY A 143 15.92 25.53 -1.64
C GLY A 143 15.14 25.46 -0.32
N PHE A 144 13.83 25.15 -0.36
CA PHE A 144 13.04 24.96 0.86
C PHE A 144 13.30 23.57 1.45
N ALA A 145 14.07 23.54 2.52
CA ALA A 145 14.30 22.34 3.31
C ALA A 145 14.39 22.66 4.80
N ILE A 146 13.91 21.73 5.63
CA ILE A 146 14.05 21.81 7.08
C ILE A 146 15.27 20.99 7.49
N ASN A 147 16.30 21.66 8.04
CA ASN A 147 17.44 20.96 8.61
C ASN A 147 17.07 20.41 9.99
N THR A 148 17.18 19.10 10.17
CA THR A 148 16.84 18.43 11.43
C THR A 148 18.03 18.30 12.37
N GLY A 149 19.25 18.52 11.89
CA GLY A 149 20.50 18.28 12.62
C GLY A 149 20.87 16.80 12.78
N ILE A 150 20.05 15.86 12.28
CA ILE A 150 20.32 14.42 12.34
C ILE A 150 21.26 14.06 11.18
N LYS A 151 22.45 13.53 11.47
CA LYS A 151 23.47 13.18 10.43
C LYS A 151 23.15 11.88 9.67
N ILE A 152 21.91 11.72 9.21
CA ILE A 152 21.46 10.59 8.40
C ILE A 152 20.92 11.15 7.09
N HIS A 153 21.42 10.63 5.96
CA HIS A 153 20.97 11.02 4.63
C HIS A 153 19.44 10.90 4.52
N ASN A 154 18.78 11.89 3.88
CA ASN A 154 17.32 12.04 3.79
C ASN A 154 16.60 12.42 5.11
N LEU A 155 17.30 12.44 6.24
CA LEU A 155 16.77 12.94 7.51
C LEU A 155 17.43 14.26 7.92
N ASP A 156 18.69 14.49 7.53
CA ASP A 156 19.46 15.70 7.81
C ASP A 156 18.80 16.97 7.26
N SER A 157 18.23 16.86 6.06
CA SER A 157 17.52 17.94 5.39
C SER A 157 16.23 17.41 4.77
N LEU A 158 15.10 17.80 5.33
CA LEU A 158 13.78 17.44 4.82
C LEU A 158 13.39 18.45 3.74
N GLY A 159 13.67 18.11 2.49
CA GLY A 159 13.34 18.96 1.34
C GLY A 159 11.89 18.88 0.90
N ILE A 160 11.53 19.70 -0.08
CA ILE A 160 10.17 19.74 -0.66
C ILE A 160 9.69 18.36 -1.15
N GLY A 161 10.59 17.51 -1.66
CA GLY A 161 10.24 16.15 -2.11
C GLY A 161 9.74 15.26 -0.97
N PHE A 162 10.33 15.37 0.23
CA PHE A 162 9.86 14.65 1.41
C PHE A 162 8.45 15.09 1.79
N PHE A 163 8.21 16.41 1.87
CA PHE A 163 6.89 16.94 2.20
C PHE A 163 5.85 16.61 1.15
N LEU A 164 6.21 16.65 -0.14
CA LEU A 164 5.32 16.24 -1.23
C LEU A 164 4.85 14.80 -1.03
N VAL A 165 5.77 13.87 -0.76
CA VAL A 165 5.45 12.45 -0.51
C VAL A 165 4.55 12.32 0.72
N ILE A 166 4.96 12.89 1.86
CA ILE A 166 4.25 12.73 3.13
C ILE A 166 2.86 13.34 3.05
N ILE A 167 2.74 14.58 2.59
CA ILE A 167 1.45 15.26 2.46
C ILE A 167 0.57 14.52 1.46
N SER A 168 1.11 14.11 0.32
CA SER A 168 0.36 13.34 -0.68
C SER A 168 -0.17 12.04 -0.06
N VAL A 169 0.67 11.21 0.55
CA VAL A 169 0.25 9.92 1.10
C VAL A 169 -0.70 10.09 2.28
N VAL A 170 -0.43 11.02 3.20
CA VAL A 170 -1.26 11.21 4.40
C VAL A 170 -2.59 11.84 4.04
N VAL A 171 -2.61 12.97 3.32
CA VAL A 171 -3.85 13.68 3.02
C VAL A 171 -4.72 12.87 2.06
N ILE A 172 -4.16 12.39 0.95
CA ILE A 172 -4.92 11.60 -0.04
C ILE A 172 -5.31 10.24 0.57
N GLY A 173 -4.44 9.64 1.39
CA GLY A 173 -4.75 8.40 2.11
C GLY A 173 -5.91 8.56 3.08
N ILE A 174 -5.92 9.62 3.90
CA ILE A 174 -7.00 9.88 4.85
C ILE A 174 -8.32 10.15 4.10
N ILE A 175 -8.30 11.01 3.07
CA ILE A 175 -9.49 11.32 2.27
C ILE A 175 -10.01 10.06 1.58
N GLY A 176 -9.12 9.28 0.96
CA GLY A 176 -9.44 8.02 0.32
C GLY A 176 -10.08 7.04 1.30
N TYR A 177 -9.55 6.95 2.52
CA TYR A 177 -10.05 6.06 3.56
C TYR A 177 -11.48 6.43 3.99
N TYR A 178 -11.75 7.70 4.25
CA TYR A 178 -13.10 8.15 4.61
C TYR A 178 -14.11 7.88 3.48
N ASN A 179 -13.72 8.14 2.23
CA ASN A 179 -14.57 7.85 1.09
C ASN A 179 -14.84 6.35 0.93
N ALA A 180 -13.81 5.51 1.06
CA ALA A 180 -13.93 4.05 1.00
C ALA A 180 -14.88 3.53 2.09
N MET A 181 -14.75 4.03 3.33
CA MET A 181 -15.60 3.64 4.44
C MET A 181 -17.07 4.08 4.26
N LYS A 182 -17.30 5.26 3.68
CA LYS A 182 -18.65 5.73 3.33
C LYS A 182 -19.30 4.79 2.32
N ASP A 183 -18.56 4.39 1.29
CA ASP A 183 -19.04 3.49 0.25
C ASP A 183 -19.27 2.06 0.77
N VAL A 184 -18.37 1.54 1.62
CA VAL A 184 -18.56 0.26 2.33
C VAL A 184 -19.86 0.22 3.12
N ASN A 185 -20.18 1.29 3.85
CA ASN A 185 -21.41 1.38 4.61
C ASN A 185 -22.64 1.44 3.69
N ARG A 186 -22.57 2.22 2.61
CA ARG A 186 -23.64 2.30 1.60
C ARG A 186 -23.90 0.96 0.92
N LEU A 187 -22.84 0.20 0.65
CA LEU A 187 -22.90 -1.11 -0.01
C LEU A 187 -23.20 -2.26 0.96
N GLY A 188 -23.30 -1.99 2.26
CA GLY A 188 -23.63 -3.01 3.26
C GLY A 188 -22.51 -4.02 3.51
N TYR A 189 -21.24 -3.70 3.23
CA TYR A 189 -20.12 -4.62 3.41
C TYR A 189 -19.60 -4.73 4.85
N ILE A 190 -20.44 -4.39 5.85
CA ILE A 190 -20.20 -4.56 7.28
C ILE A 190 -20.81 -5.90 7.76
N THR A 191 -20.23 -6.49 8.81
CA THR A 191 -20.49 -7.90 9.25
C THR A 191 -21.99 -8.23 9.29
N ALA A 192 -22.37 -9.36 8.69
CA ALA A 192 -23.76 -9.83 8.58
C ALA A 192 -24.50 -9.79 9.93
N GLY A 193 -25.62 -9.08 9.90
CA GLY A 193 -26.46 -8.66 11.01
C GLY A 193 -27.27 -7.41 10.63
N ALA A 194 -26.76 -6.60 9.70
CA ALA A 194 -27.56 -5.62 8.98
C ALA A 194 -28.25 -6.30 7.79
N ALA A 195 -29.58 -6.31 7.79
CA ALA A 195 -30.41 -6.67 6.65
C ALA A 195 -29.94 -5.95 5.38
N PRO A 196 -30.13 -6.52 4.18
CA PRO A 196 -29.82 -5.83 2.93
C PRO A 196 -30.53 -4.48 2.93
N ALA A 197 -29.75 -3.40 2.91
CA ALA A 197 -30.30 -2.08 2.64
C ALA A 197 -30.79 -2.10 1.19
N VAL A 198 -32.10 -1.92 1.04
CA VAL A 198 -32.85 -1.68 -0.19
C VAL A 198 -33.33 -2.95 -0.91
N THR A 199 -34.36 -3.58 -0.32
CA THR A 199 -35.62 -3.72 -1.05
C THR A 199 -36.16 -2.32 -1.36
N ALA A 200 -35.79 -1.76 -2.51
CA ALA A 200 -36.54 -0.65 -3.08
C ALA A 200 -37.89 -1.24 -3.51
N ALA A 201 -38.91 -0.85 -2.77
CA ALA A 201 -40.29 -1.23 -3.01
C ALA A 201 -40.72 -0.92 -4.45
N LYS A 202 -41.53 -1.82 -4.99
CA LYS A 202 -42.46 -1.60 -6.10
C LYS A 202 -43.07 -0.19 -6.08
N LYS A 203 -43.02 0.49 -7.22
CA LYS A 203 -44.22 0.88 -7.95
C LYS A 203 -43.92 0.96 -9.44
#